data_AF-A0A7J0HA20-F1
#
_entry.id   AF-A0A7J0HA20-F1
#
_cell.length_a   1.000
_cell.length_b   1.000
_cell.length_c   1.000
_cell.angle_alpha   90.00
_cell.angle_beta   90.00
_cell.angle_gamma   90.00
#
_symmetry.space_group_name_H-M   'P 1'
#
loop_
_entity.id
_entity.type
_entity.pdbx_description
1 polymer ?
#
loop_
_entity_poly.entity_id
_entity_poly.type
_entity_poly.pdbx_seq_one_letter_code
_entity_poly.pdbx_strand_id
1 'polypeptide(L)'
;MTVGGCTFSSDDVVIKSPTDRRLYRYIQLQNGLCALLVHDPEIYADGPLEQSKTPGVSEEEEVEDEDEDEGDEDGEDSEDDEDEEDDEEEEGEGEEDDNGETKTKEKKGASQTKQAAAAMCVGMGSFSDPFEAQGLAHFLEHMLFMGSTDFPDENEYDSYLSKHGGSSNAYTEAEHTCYHFDVKREFLKGALRR
;
A
#
# COMPACT_ATOMS: atom_id res chain seq x y z
N MET A 1 6.73 6.46 28.45
CA MET A 1 6.30 5.80 27.19
C MET A 1 6.93 4.43 27.18
N THR A 2 6.13 3.40 27.43
CA THR A 2 6.56 2.00 27.43
C THR A 2 6.99 1.63 26.02
N VAL A 3 8.27 1.28 25.85
CA VAL A 3 8.74 0.60 24.64
C VAL A 3 7.95 -0.71 24.59
N GLY A 4 6.99 -0.83 23.68
CA GLY A 4 6.14 -2.00 23.55
C GLY A 4 7.03 -3.22 23.35
N GLY A 5 7.09 -4.11 24.35
CA GLY A 5 7.90 -5.31 24.28
C GLY A 5 7.26 -6.33 23.35
N CYS A 6 8.08 -7.13 22.66
CA CYS A 6 7.62 -8.37 22.04
C CYS A 6 7.55 -9.47 23.10
N THR A 7 6.50 -10.30 23.09
CA THR A 7 6.42 -11.51 23.91
C THR A 7 7.21 -12.66 23.30
N PHE A 8 7.37 -12.65 21.98
CA PHE A 8 8.15 -13.63 21.23
C PHE A 8 8.80 -12.97 20.01
N SER A 9 10.01 -13.42 19.65
CA SER A 9 10.72 -13.02 18.43
C SER A 9 11.59 -14.18 17.97
N SER A 10 11.56 -14.52 16.68
CA SER A 10 12.41 -15.56 16.09
C SER A 10 12.71 -15.31 14.62
N ASP A 11 13.96 -15.57 14.24
CA ASP A 11 14.43 -15.47 12.85
C ASP A 11 14.37 -16.85 12.14
N ASP A 12 14.15 -17.94 12.89
CA ASP A 12 14.22 -19.33 12.39
C ASP A 12 12.86 -19.96 12.08
N VAL A 13 11.76 -19.24 12.31
CA VAL A 13 10.38 -19.76 12.06
C VAL A 13 10.06 -19.83 10.57
N VAL A 14 10.68 -18.96 9.77
CA VAL A 14 10.32 -18.79 8.36
C VAL A 14 11.21 -19.67 7.49
N ILE A 15 10.61 -20.70 6.90
CA ILE A 15 11.26 -21.54 5.89
C ILE A 15 11.20 -20.78 4.56
N LYS A 16 12.36 -20.49 3.97
CA LYS A 16 12.47 -19.75 2.70
C LYS A 16 13.23 -20.53 1.64
N SER A 17 13.06 -20.11 0.39
CA SER A 17 13.87 -20.63 -0.73
C SER A 17 15.36 -20.37 -0.49
N PRO A 18 16.27 -21.29 -0.87
CA PRO A 18 17.72 -21.07 -0.82
C PRO A 18 18.19 -19.86 -1.65
N THR A 19 17.41 -19.46 -2.66
CA THR A 19 17.71 -18.28 -3.51
C THR A 19 17.20 -16.97 -2.92
N ASP A 20 16.38 -17.01 -1.87
CA ASP A 20 15.79 -15.82 -1.27
C ASP A 20 16.77 -15.10 -0.34
N ARG A 21 17.18 -13.91 -0.75
CA ARG A 21 18.15 -13.07 -0.03
C ARG A 21 17.51 -12.21 1.07
N ARG A 22 16.19 -12.15 1.15
CA ARG A 22 15.47 -11.37 2.17
C ARG A 22 15.68 -11.99 3.55
N LEU A 23 15.68 -11.14 4.56
CA LEU A 23 15.74 -11.52 5.96
C LEU A 23 14.32 -11.46 6.54
N TYR A 24 13.98 -12.45 7.35
CA TYR A 24 12.66 -12.60 7.93
C TYR A 24 12.77 -12.66 9.43
N ARG A 25 11.82 -12.04 10.12
CA ARG A 25 11.66 -12.15 11.57
C ARG A 25 10.20 -12.22 11.90
N TYR A 26 9.81 -13.26 12.63
CA TYR A 26 8.49 -13.34 13.23
C TYR A 26 8.52 -12.71 14.62
N ILE A 27 7.53 -11.87 14.92
CA ILE A 27 7.32 -11.29 16.25
C ILE A 27 5.87 -11.50 16.70
N GLN A 28 5.70 -11.64 18.02
CA GLN A 28 4.41 -11.52 18.67
C GLN A 28 4.46 -10.36 19.66
N LEU A 29 3.49 -9.46 19.56
CA LEU A 29 3.34 -8.31 20.44
C LEU A 29 2.57 -8.70 21.71
N GLN A 30 2.66 -7.85 22.74
CA GLN A 30 1.95 -8.06 24.01
C GLN A 30 0.42 -8.13 23.89
N ASN A 31 -0.16 -7.45 22.89
CA ASN A 31 -1.59 -7.51 22.59
C ASN A 31 -1.99 -8.78 21.80
N GLY A 32 -1.06 -9.71 21.57
CA GLY A 32 -1.29 -10.94 20.82
C GLY A 32 -1.13 -10.81 19.30
N LEU A 33 -0.98 -9.58 18.78
CA LEU A 33 -0.78 -9.35 17.35
C LEU A 33 0.53 -10.02 16.90
N CYS A 34 0.45 -10.76 15.81
CA CYS A 34 1.59 -11.42 15.20
C CYS A 34 2.00 -10.65 13.95
N ALA A 35 3.29 -10.46 13.75
CA ALA A 35 3.80 -9.78 12.57
C ALA A 35 5.00 -10.53 11.99
N LEU A 36 5.06 -10.55 10.65
CA LEU A 36 6.21 -11.00 9.89
C LEU A 36 6.94 -9.78 9.34
N LEU A 37 8.15 -9.53 9.84
CA LEU A 37 9.01 -8.48 9.34
C LEU A 37 9.84 -9.03 8.18
N VAL A 38 9.82 -8.34 7.05
CA VAL A 38 10.59 -8.67 5.85
C VAL A 38 11.57 -7.54 5.58
N HIS A 39 12.85 -7.85 5.57
CA HIS A 39 13.90 -6.93 5.19
C HIS A 39 14.54 -7.39 3.89
N ASP A 40 14.37 -6.60 2.81
CA ASP A 40 15.13 -6.74 1.58
C ASP A 40 16.41 -5.88 1.67
N PRO A 41 17.62 -6.47 1.75
CA PRO A 41 18.87 -5.69 1.76
C PRO A 41 19.07 -4.85 0.50
N GLU A 42 18.49 -5.27 -0.63
CA GLU A 42 18.65 -4.59 -1.91
C GLU A 42 17.71 -3.38 -2.04
N ILE A 43 16.80 -3.14 -1.08
CA ILE A 43 15.99 -1.91 -1.03
C ILE A 43 16.84 -0.65 -0.82
N TYR A 44 18.11 -0.82 -0.41
CA TYR A 44 19.09 0.24 -0.16
C TYR A 44 20.18 0.31 -1.25
N ALA A 45 19.85 0.07 -2.53
CA ALA A 45 20.84 0.08 -3.61
C ALA A 45 21.69 1.37 -3.68
N ASP A 46 21.11 2.52 -3.29
CA ASP A 46 21.79 3.82 -3.23
C ASP A 46 22.39 4.16 -1.84
N GLY A 47 22.35 3.21 -0.89
CA GLY A 47 22.81 3.36 0.49
C GLY A 47 21.70 3.75 1.50
N PRO A 48 22.01 3.70 2.82
CA PRO A 48 21.12 4.21 3.86
C PRO A 48 20.89 5.72 3.67
N LEU A 49 19.67 6.19 3.89
CA LEU A 49 19.40 7.62 3.89
C LEU A 49 20.07 8.23 5.14
N GLU A 50 20.95 9.21 4.92
CA GLU A 50 21.40 10.10 6.00
C GLU A 50 20.15 10.76 6.60
N GLN A 51 19.97 10.64 7.92
CA GLN A 51 18.91 11.35 8.63
C GLN A 51 19.17 12.86 8.46
N SER A 52 18.47 13.49 7.51
CA SER A 52 18.50 14.93 7.38
C SER A 52 18.01 15.53 8.70
N LYS A 53 18.88 16.34 9.30
CA LYS A 53 18.60 17.13 10.49
C LYS A 53 17.26 17.86 10.29
N THR A 54 16.30 17.59 11.17
CA THR A 54 15.17 18.48 11.38
C THR A 54 15.72 19.84 11.86
N PRO A 55 15.47 20.96 11.17
CA PRO A 55 15.62 22.27 11.78
C PRO A 55 14.35 22.54 12.59
N GLY A 56 14.52 22.81 13.88
CA GLY A 56 13.43 23.24 14.75
C GLY A 56 12.99 24.68 14.48
N VAL A 57 11.67 24.85 14.39
CA VAL A 57 10.80 25.97 14.86
C VAL A 57 11.12 27.40 14.39
N SER A 58 10.22 28.00 13.61
CA SER A 58 9.46 29.22 13.99
C SER A 58 8.49 29.69 12.90
N GLU A 59 7.24 29.93 13.32
CA GLU A 59 6.31 30.99 12.87
C GLU A 59 5.58 30.84 11.52
N GLU A 60 4.27 30.63 11.66
CA GLU A 60 3.15 31.28 10.96
C GLU A 60 3.30 31.54 9.44
N GLU A 61 2.69 30.67 8.64
CA GLU A 61 2.04 31.12 7.40
C GLU A 61 0.60 30.60 7.39
N GLU A 62 -0.34 31.53 7.57
CA GLU A 62 -1.74 31.37 7.24
C GLU A 62 -1.84 31.22 5.72
N VAL A 63 -2.40 30.12 5.24
CA VAL A 63 -2.81 30.00 3.85
C VAL A 63 -4.34 29.99 3.87
N GLU A 64 -4.91 31.15 3.52
CA GLU A 64 -6.30 31.29 3.13
C GLU A 64 -6.43 30.66 1.73
N ASP A 65 -7.15 29.54 1.61
CA ASP A 65 -7.58 29.04 0.31
C ASP A 65 -9.11 29.12 0.27
N GLU A 66 -9.57 29.95 -0.67
CA GLU A 66 -10.95 30.33 -0.92
C GLU A 66 -11.74 29.16 -1.54
N ASP A 67 -12.97 28.98 -1.05
CA ASP A 67 -13.95 28.04 -1.58
C ASP A 67 -14.34 28.41 -3.03
N GLU A 68 -14.12 27.50 -3.99
CA GLU A 68 -14.88 27.49 -5.24
C GLU A 68 -15.54 26.11 -5.42
N ASP A 69 -16.81 26.11 -5.02
CA ASP A 69 -17.87 25.16 -5.31
C ASP A 69 -18.23 25.22 -6.80
N GLU A 70 -17.95 24.16 -7.55
CA GLU A 70 -18.72 23.85 -8.76
C GLU A 70 -19.08 22.36 -8.74
N GLY A 71 -20.37 22.11 -8.52
CA GLY A 71 -20.96 20.79 -8.60
C GLY A 71 -20.98 20.25 -10.02
N ASP A 72 -20.88 18.93 -10.11
CA ASP A 72 -21.41 18.18 -11.24
C ASP A 72 -22.19 16.99 -10.68
N GLU A 73 -23.48 16.99 -10.97
CA GLU A 73 -24.34 15.81 -10.92
C GLU A 73 -23.90 14.92 -12.07
N ASP A 74 -23.71 13.61 -11.84
CA ASP A 74 -24.16 12.57 -12.75
C ASP A 74 -23.97 11.22 -12.06
N GLY A 75 -25.08 10.55 -11.81
CA GLY A 75 -25.10 9.18 -11.31
C GLY A 75 -25.00 8.21 -12.47
N GLU A 76 -24.20 7.16 -12.30
CA GLU A 76 -24.36 5.93 -13.06
C GLU A 76 -24.19 4.73 -12.13
N ASP A 77 -25.26 3.94 -12.13
CA ASP A 77 -25.44 2.61 -11.58
C ASP A 77 -24.67 1.63 -12.47
N SER A 78 -23.84 0.77 -11.90
CA SER A 78 -23.28 -0.37 -12.63
C SER A 78 -23.16 -1.58 -11.70
N GLU A 79 -24.21 -2.37 -11.66
CA GLU A 79 -24.13 -3.81 -11.47
C GLU A 79 -23.43 -4.42 -12.70
N ASP A 80 -22.44 -5.28 -12.51
CA ASP A 80 -22.20 -6.43 -13.39
C ASP A 80 -21.15 -7.37 -12.75
N ASP A 81 -21.67 -8.45 -12.17
CA ASP A 81 -21.03 -9.77 -12.12
C ASP A 81 -21.39 -10.48 -13.45
N GLU A 82 -20.41 -11.08 -14.14
CA GLU A 82 -20.55 -12.39 -14.80
C GLU A 82 -19.21 -12.83 -15.42
N ASP A 83 -18.67 -13.92 -14.88
CA ASP A 83 -17.65 -14.77 -15.47
C ASP A 83 -18.15 -15.41 -16.78
N GLU A 84 -17.28 -15.63 -17.78
CA GLU A 84 -17.20 -16.90 -18.53
C GLU A 84 -15.96 -16.96 -19.45
N GLU A 85 -15.46 -18.19 -19.61
CA GLU A 85 -14.20 -18.63 -20.19
C GLU A 85 -14.19 -18.68 -21.74
N ASP A 86 -12.98 -18.74 -22.33
CA ASP A 86 -12.51 -19.83 -23.22
C ASP A 86 -11.66 -19.39 -24.44
N ASP A 87 -10.72 -20.28 -24.75
CA ASP A 87 -9.58 -20.26 -25.67
C ASP A 87 -9.86 -19.95 -27.16
N GLU A 88 -8.84 -19.46 -27.89
CA GLU A 88 -8.25 -20.18 -29.05
C GLU A 88 -7.07 -19.42 -29.70
N GLU A 89 -6.19 -20.18 -30.34
CA GLU A 89 -4.77 -19.93 -30.66
C GLU A 89 -4.43 -19.13 -31.96
N GLU A 90 -3.16 -18.71 -32.02
CA GLU A 90 -2.22 -18.44 -33.13
C GLU A 90 -2.69 -18.07 -34.57
N GLU A 91 -1.99 -17.10 -35.20
CA GLU A 91 -0.88 -17.36 -36.15
C GLU A 91 -0.18 -16.03 -36.54
N GLY A 92 1.14 -16.06 -36.69
CA GLY A 92 1.97 -14.93 -37.10
C GLY A 92 2.45 -15.03 -38.54
N GLU A 93 2.78 -13.89 -39.16
CA GLU A 93 3.63 -13.79 -40.36
C GLU A 93 4.37 -12.43 -40.35
N GLY A 94 5.70 -12.44 -40.61
CA GLY A 94 6.56 -11.27 -40.89
C GLY A 94 6.41 -10.78 -42.33
N GLU A 95 7.11 -9.80 -42.90
CA GLU A 95 8.22 -8.89 -42.60
C GLU A 95 7.87 -7.56 -43.35
N GLU A 96 8.50 -6.40 -43.13
CA GLU A 96 9.55 -5.85 -44.00
C GLU A 96 10.07 -4.49 -43.48
N ASP A 97 11.33 -4.22 -43.82
CA ASP A 97 12.25 -3.15 -43.45
C ASP A 97 11.80 -1.69 -43.65
N ASP A 98 12.26 -0.76 -42.79
CA ASP A 98 12.89 0.49 -43.28
C ASP A 98 13.83 1.14 -42.25
N ASN A 99 14.89 1.71 -42.81
CA ASN A 99 16.11 2.21 -42.20
C ASN A 99 15.95 3.66 -41.68
N GLY A 100 16.15 3.88 -40.38
CA GLY A 100 16.00 5.21 -39.76
C GLY A 100 16.94 5.45 -38.59
N GLU A 101 18.21 5.72 -38.88
CA GLU A 101 19.22 6.19 -37.94
C GLU A 101 18.82 7.57 -37.35
N THR A 102 18.41 7.65 -36.08
CA THR A 102 18.82 8.77 -35.19
C THR A 102 18.46 8.58 -33.72
N LYS A 103 19.49 8.77 -32.89
CA LYS A 103 19.49 9.16 -31.47
C LYS A 103 19.01 8.08 -30.49
N THR A 104 19.96 7.27 -30.05
CA THR A 104 20.00 6.77 -28.67
C THR A 104 20.01 7.98 -27.72
N LYS A 105 18.84 8.51 -27.39
CA LYS A 105 18.65 9.13 -26.09
C LYS A 105 18.88 8.00 -25.10
N GLU A 106 20.02 8.02 -24.42
CA GLU A 106 20.16 7.36 -23.13
C GLU A 106 18.99 7.87 -22.28
N LYS A 107 17.87 7.13 -22.29
CA LYS A 107 16.95 7.15 -21.16
C LYS A 107 17.84 6.74 -20.02
N LYS A 108 18.31 7.71 -19.22
CA LYS A 108 18.63 7.47 -17.81
C LYS A 108 17.46 6.66 -17.32
N GLY A 109 17.63 5.35 -17.21
CA GLY A 109 16.63 4.47 -16.65
C GLY A 109 16.25 5.14 -15.34
N ALA A 110 14.99 5.52 -15.20
CA ALA A 110 14.51 5.92 -13.90
C ALA A 110 14.89 4.75 -13.00
N SER A 111 15.85 4.99 -12.09
CA SER A 111 16.16 4.03 -11.04
C SER A 111 14.82 3.82 -10.36
N GLN A 112 14.19 2.67 -10.60
CA GLN A 112 12.92 2.35 -9.97
C GLN A 112 13.24 2.30 -8.47
N THR A 113 12.89 3.38 -7.77
CA THR A 113 13.05 3.46 -6.32
C THR A 113 12.18 2.36 -5.74
N LYS A 114 12.81 1.35 -5.13
CA LYS A 114 12.09 0.23 -4.55
C LYS A 114 11.12 0.73 -3.47
N GLN A 115 9.88 0.27 -3.55
CA GLN A 115 8.84 0.55 -2.59
C GLN A 115 9.01 -0.33 -1.34
N ALA A 116 8.50 0.17 -0.22
CA ALA A 116 8.22 -0.62 0.97
C ALA A 116 6.70 -0.81 1.07
N ALA A 117 6.28 -1.85 1.77
CA ALA A 117 4.86 -2.19 1.89
C ALA A 117 4.55 -2.72 3.29
N ALA A 118 3.28 -2.65 3.65
CA ALA A 118 2.74 -3.34 4.82
C ALA A 118 1.32 -3.84 4.51
N ALA A 119 0.91 -4.88 5.25
CA ALA A 119 -0.43 -5.42 5.19
C ALA A 119 -0.88 -5.84 6.59
N MET A 120 -2.18 -5.71 6.85
CA MET A 120 -2.85 -6.16 8.07
C MET A 120 -4.07 -6.99 7.68
N CYS A 121 -4.13 -8.21 8.18
CA CYS A 121 -5.27 -9.10 8.00
C CYS A 121 -5.99 -9.27 9.33
N VAL A 122 -7.29 -9.01 9.33
CA VAL A 122 -8.19 -9.22 10.46
C VAL A 122 -8.97 -10.49 10.18
N GLY A 123 -8.91 -11.48 11.09
CA GLY A 123 -9.60 -12.77 10.96
C GLY A 123 -11.10 -12.71 11.19
N MET A 124 -11.76 -11.71 10.59
CA MET A 124 -13.20 -11.52 10.53
C MET A 124 -13.54 -11.00 9.14
N GLY A 125 -14.54 -11.59 8.49
CA GLY A 125 -15.02 -11.21 7.16
C GLY A 125 -16.55 -11.25 7.10
N SER A 126 -17.12 -11.34 5.90
CA SER A 126 -18.58 -11.26 5.69
C SER A 126 -19.39 -12.35 6.40
N PHE A 127 -18.82 -13.52 6.70
CA PHE A 127 -19.49 -14.55 7.50
C PHE A 127 -19.73 -14.13 8.96
N SER A 128 -19.06 -13.07 9.41
CA SER A 128 -19.27 -12.47 10.72
C SER A 128 -20.29 -11.34 10.70
N ASP A 129 -20.89 -11.03 9.54
CA ASP A 129 -21.90 -10.01 9.44
C ASP A 129 -23.14 -10.38 10.28
N PRO A 130 -23.69 -9.43 11.05
CA PRO A 130 -24.96 -9.66 11.72
C PRO A 130 -26.06 -9.92 10.69
N PHE A 131 -27.04 -10.75 11.05
CA PHE A 131 -28.13 -11.11 10.15
C PHE A 131 -28.92 -9.87 9.70
N GLU A 132 -29.01 -8.85 10.56
CA GLU A 132 -29.71 -7.60 10.29
C GLU A 132 -28.92 -6.61 9.42
N ALA A 133 -27.62 -6.83 9.18
CA ALA A 133 -26.77 -5.96 8.35
C ALA A 133 -25.71 -6.77 7.59
N GLN A 134 -26.16 -7.46 6.55
CA GLN A 134 -25.29 -8.13 5.58
C GLN A 134 -24.50 -7.09 4.78
N GLY A 135 -23.21 -7.36 4.54
CA GLY A 135 -22.27 -6.43 3.91
C GLY A 135 -21.60 -5.48 4.90
N LEU A 136 -21.83 -5.62 6.21
CA LEU A 136 -21.27 -4.70 7.21
C LEU A 136 -19.74 -4.77 7.29
N ALA A 137 -19.14 -5.96 7.18
CA ALA A 137 -17.69 -6.12 7.18
C ALA A 137 -17.06 -5.37 5.99
N HIS A 138 -17.64 -5.54 4.79
CA HIS A 138 -17.19 -4.84 3.58
C HIS A 138 -17.45 -3.33 3.70
N PHE A 139 -18.59 -2.92 4.22
CA PHE A 139 -18.86 -1.50 4.45
C PHE A 139 -17.87 -0.87 5.44
N LEU A 140 -17.55 -1.56 6.54
CA LEU A 140 -16.56 -1.10 7.51
C LEU A 140 -15.17 -0.96 6.90
N GLU A 141 -14.79 -1.87 6.00
CA GLU A 141 -13.54 -1.78 5.26
C GLU A 141 -13.40 -0.45 4.51
N HIS A 142 -14.42 -0.05 3.75
CA HIS A 142 -14.46 1.27 3.08
C HIS A 142 -14.36 2.42 4.08
N MET A 143 -15.10 2.34 5.19
CA MET A 143 -15.13 3.43 6.19
C MET A 143 -13.79 3.66 6.89
N LEU A 144 -12.91 2.66 6.95
CA LEU A 144 -11.59 2.84 7.59
C LEU A 144 -10.63 3.71 6.78
N PHE A 145 -10.91 3.96 5.50
CA PHE A 145 -10.15 4.91 4.69
C PHE A 145 -10.58 6.37 4.93
N MET A 146 -11.76 6.60 5.52
CA MET A 146 -12.36 7.94 5.70
C MET A 146 -11.95 8.64 7.00
N GLY A 147 -10.74 8.36 7.51
CA GLY A 147 -10.15 9.06 8.65
C GLY A 147 -10.19 8.31 9.99
N SER A 148 -9.43 8.83 10.94
CA SER A 148 -9.22 8.28 12.28
C SER A 148 -9.10 9.40 13.32
N THR A 149 -8.99 9.03 14.61
CA THR A 149 -8.83 10.04 15.68
C THR A 149 -7.56 10.87 15.54
N ASP A 150 -6.46 10.28 15.05
CA ASP A 150 -5.18 10.97 14.88
C ASP A 150 -5.09 11.70 13.52
N PHE A 151 -5.89 11.27 12.53
CA PHE A 151 -5.94 11.80 11.16
C PHE A 151 -7.40 11.92 10.72
N PRO A 152 -8.13 12.97 11.13
CA PRO A 152 -9.59 13.06 10.97
C PRO A 152 -10.06 13.39 9.55
N ASP A 153 -9.18 13.91 8.70
CA ASP A 153 -9.55 14.30 7.33
C ASP A 153 -9.76 13.05 6.45
N GLU A 154 -10.91 13.00 5.77
CA GLU A 154 -11.39 11.81 5.04
C GLU A 154 -10.39 11.28 4.00
N ASN A 155 -9.66 12.16 3.33
CA ASN A 155 -8.76 11.81 2.23
C ASN A 155 -7.27 11.86 2.62
N GLU A 156 -6.93 12.03 3.90
CA GLU A 156 -5.53 12.24 4.32
C GLU A 156 -4.65 11.01 4.08
N TYR A 157 -5.19 9.80 4.22
CA TYR A 157 -4.44 8.57 3.97
C TYR A 157 -4.05 8.42 2.50
N ASP A 158 -5.05 8.50 1.60
CA ASP A 158 -4.86 8.39 0.16
C ASP A 158 -4.02 9.53 -0.39
N SER A 159 -4.24 10.75 0.12
CA SER A 159 -3.41 11.92 -0.20
C SER A 159 -1.96 11.71 0.20
N TYR A 160 -1.71 11.14 1.37
CA TYR A 160 -0.34 10.86 1.82
C TYR A 160 0.34 9.84 0.92
N LEU A 161 -0.30 8.71 0.61
CA LEU A 161 0.29 7.68 -0.24
C LEU A 161 0.55 8.20 -1.65
N SER A 162 -0.43 8.86 -2.25
CA SER A 162 -0.33 9.44 -3.60
C SER A 162 0.83 10.45 -3.70
N LYS A 163 0.97 11.37 -2.73
CA LYS A 163 2.08 12.33 -2.67
C LYS A 163 3.45 11.66 -2.57
N HIS A 164 3.51 10.48 -1.97
CA HIS A 164 4.76 9.73 -1.74
C HIS A 164 4.98 8.57 -2.71
N GLY A 165 4.23 8.51 -3.81
CA GLY A 165 4.36 7.48 -4.84
C GLY A 165 4.04 6.08 -4.32
N GLY A 166 3.00 5.99 -3.51
CA GLY A 166 2.40 4.76 -3.01
C GLY A 166 0.93 4.68 -3.35
N SER A 167 0.34 3.52 -3.10
CA SER A 167 -1.10 3.29 -3.16
C SER A 167 -1.54 2.30 -2.08
N SER A 168 -2.83 2.24 -1.85
CA SER A 168 -3.49 1.34 -0.91
C SER A 168 -4.61 0.57 -1.60
N ASN A 169 -4.96 -0.57 -1.02
CA ASN A 169 -6.21 -1.24 -1.30
C ASN A 169 -6.62 -2.09 -0.08
N ALA A 170 -7.84 -2.59 -0.11
CA ALA A 170 -8.33 -3.58 0.82
C ALA A 170 -9.32 -4.52 0.11
N TYR A 171 -9.62 -5.63 0.78
CA TYR A 171 -10.67 -6.53 0.34
C TYR A 171 -11.24 -7.29 1.55
N THR A 172 -12.54 -7.59 1.46
CA THR A 172 -13.27 -8.36 2.46
C THR A 172 -13.71 -9.70 1.87
N GLU A 173 -13.16 -10.77 2.43
CA GLU A 173 -13.53 -12.16 2.13
C GLU A 173 -14.55 -12.69 3.13
N ALA A 174 -14.95 -13.95 2.95
CA ALA A 174 -15.84 -14.64 3.88
C ALA A 174 -15.35 -14.62 5.34
N GLU A 175 -14.06 -14.91 5.57
CA GLU A 175 -13.53 -15.13 6.93
C GLU A 175 -12.48 -14.09 7.37
N HIS A 176 -12.09 -13.17 6.48
CA HIS A 176 -11.09 -12.16 6.80
C HIS A 176 -11.26 -10.90 5.97
N THR A 177 -10.72 -9.80 6.48
CA THR A 177 -10.55 -8.54 5.75
C THR A 177 -9.08 -8.16 5.77
N CYS A 178 -8.54 -7.81 4.62
CA CYS A 178 -7.13 -7.48 4.43
C CYS A 178 -6.97 -6.05 3.96
N TYR A 179 -6.09 -5.29 4.62
CA TYR A 179 -5.73 -3.92 4.24
C TYR A 179 -4.25 -3.92 3.90
N HIS A 180 -3.86 -3.28 2.80
CA HIS A 180 -2.46 -3.22 2.41
C HIS A 180 -2.12 -1.94 1.66
N PHE A 181 -0.86 -1.54 1.75
CA PHE A 181 -0.34 -0.40 1.01
C PHE A 181 1.10 -0.64 0.59
N ASP A 182 1.52 0.09 -0.43
CA ASP A 182 2.92 0.33 -0.75
C ASP A 182 3.24 1.83 -0.73
N VAL A 183 4.50 2.17 -0.57
CA VAL A 183 4.99 3.55 -0.57
C VAL A 183 6.50 3.56 -0.81
N LYS A 184 7.05 4.67 -1.30
CA LYS A 184 8.51 4.84 -1.30
C LYS A 184 9.07 4.63 0.11
N ARG A 185 10.15 3.84 0.21
CA ARG A 185 10.74 3.36 1.48
C ARG A 185 10.96 4.43 2.55
N GLU A 186 11.26 5.66 2.13
CA GLU A 186 11.58 6.80 3.00
C GLU A 186 10.37 7.25 3.83
N PHE A 187 9.17 6.97 3.31
CA PHE A 187 7.89 7.39 3.88
C PHE A 187 7.13 6.23 4.55
N LEU A 188 7.72 5.03 4.61
CA LEU A 188 7.11 3.86 5.26
C LEU A 188 6.65 4.15 6.68
N LYS A 189 7.44 4.88 7.46
CA LYS A 189 7.10 5.20 8.86
C LYS A 189 5.86 6.09 8.96
N GLY A 190 5.67 7.02 8.03
CA GLY A 190 4.50 7.90 8.01
C GLY A 190 3.26 7.19 7.47
N ALA A 191 3.43 6.30 6.49
CA ALA A 191 2.35 5.46 5.98
C ALA A 191 1.86 4.46 7.04
N LEU A 192 2.75 3.78 7.75
CA LEU A 192 2.41 2.81 8.80
C LEU A 192 1.82 3.43 10.08
N ARG A 193 1.97 4.75 10.25
CA ARG A 193 1.43 5.47 11.41
C ARG A 193 -0.06 5.81 11.20
N ARG A 194 -0.44 6.10 9.97
CA ARG A 194 -1.83 6.32 9.59
C ARG A 194 -2.54 4.98 9.59
#